data_AF-A1RWL1-F1
#
_entry.id   AF-A1RWL1-F1
#
_cell.length_a   1.000
_cell.length_b   1.000
_cell.length_c   1.000
_cell.angle_alpha   90.00
_cell.angle_beta   90.00
_cell.angle_gamma   90.00
#
_symmetry.space_group_name_H-M   'P 1'
#
loop_
_entity.id
_entity.type
_entity.pdbx_description
1 polymer ?
#
loop_
_entity_poly.entity_id
_entity_poly.type
_entity_poly.pdbx_seq_one_letter_code
_entity_poly.pdbx_strand_id
1 'polypeptide(L)'
;MSRLAKQKAYDALKRSVYLLRVDSGSCNGCDIEVFDALTPYFDVERLGVKLVLSPRMADVILVTGPVTRQFLPVLKATYEAAPKPCVVVACGACACGGGIWYDTYGTAGGVDKVIPVDVYIPGCPPRPHAILHGVAVALDILEQKVKRSETKADAESFKPALPSLEGAINSWELYRALKLELYKHLGYRIGYRVLCDLLRISKGSKDLDDFAAKAEKAVSEKYHDARITEAVRLSCLKLKEVVGR
;
A
#
# COMPACT_ATOMS: atom_id res chain seq x y z
N MET A 1 21.37 -13.85 -2.09
CA MET A 1 21.31 -14.63 -3.35
C MET A 1 22.01 -13.85 -4.44
N SER A 2 22.89 -14.51 -5.21
CA SER A 2 23.58 -13.89 -6.35
C SER A 2 22.58 -13.42 -7.42
N ARG A 3 22.91 -12.33 -8.12
CA ARG A 3 22.09 -11.72 -9.18
C ARG A 3 21.63 -12.75 -10.23
N LEU A 4 22.54 -13.64 -10.62
CA LEU A 4 22.26 -14.76 -11.53
C LEU A 4 21.24 -15.77 -11.01
N ALA A 5 21.23 -16.06 -9.71
CA ALA A 5 20.27 -17.01 -9.12
C ALA A 5 18.85 -16.43 -9.08
N LYS A 6 18.71 -15.12 -8.82
CA LYS A 6 17.41 -14.43 -8.90
C LYS A 6 16.92 -14.37 -10.34
N GLN A 7 17.79 -14.03 -11.29
CA GLN A 7 17.44 -13.96 -12.71
C GLN A 7 16.98 -15.32 -13.27
N LYS A 8 17.66 -16.41 -12.92
CA LYS A 8 17.21 -17.77 -13.24
C LYS A 8 15.86 -18.12 -12.59
N ALA A 9 15.63 -17.69 -11.35
CA ALA A 9 14.33 -17.87 -10.71
C ALA A 9 13.21 -17.09 -11.41
N TYR A 10 13.50 -15.92 -11.97
CA TYR A 10 12.55 -15.13 -12.74
C TYR A 10 12.23 -15.72 -14.12
N ASP A 11 13.25 -16.19 -14.84
CA ASP A 11 13.05 -16.88 -16.11
C ASP A 11 12.21 -18.16 -15.93
N ALA A 12 12.31 -18.79 -14.75
CA ALA A 12 11.43 -19.89 -14.36
C ALA A 12 9.99 -19.41 -14.05
N LEU A 13 9.84 -18.30 -13.32
CA LEU A 13 8.54 -17.75 -12.93
C LEU A 13 7.72 -17.25 -14.12
N LYS A 14 8.37 -16.76 -15.19
CA LYS A 14 7.70 -16.43 -16.47
C LYS A 14 6.92 -17.59 -17.08
N ARG A 15 7.32 -18.83 -16.77
CA ARG A 15 6.73 -20.06 -17.34
C ARG A 15 5.72 -20.71 -16.40
N SER A 16 5.61 -20.26 -15.16
CA SER A 16 4.70 -20.81 -14.16
C SER A 16 4.23 -19.71 -13.22
N VAL A 17 2.98 -19.28 -13.40
CA VAL A 17 2.40 -18.14 -12.70
C VAL A 17 1.20 -18.62 -11.91
N TYR A 18 1.20 -18.34 -10.62
CA TYR A 18 0.07 -18.65 -9.76
C TYR A 18 -0.87 -17.45 -9.65
N LEU A 19 -2.09 -17.62 -10.14
CA LEU A 19 -3.12 -16.60 -10.15
C LEU A 19 -4.14 -16.88 -9.05
N LEU A 20 -4.36 -15.90 -8.17
CA LEU A 20 -5.45 -15.92 -7.20
C LEU A 20 -6.59 -15.05 -7.70
N ARG A 21 -7.76 -15.64 -7.92
CA ARG A 21 -9.01 -14.90 -8.13
C ARG A 21 -9.60 -14.48 -6.78
N VAL A 22 -9.91 -13.19 -6.63
CA VAL A 22 -10.54 -12.63 -5.44
C VAL A 22 -11.86 -11.96 -5.84
N ASP A 23 -12.94 -12.47 -5.28
CA ASP A 23 -14.26 -11.84 -5.37
C ASP A 23 -14.38 -10.73 -4.33
N SER A 24 -14.62 -9.49 -4.76
CA SER A 24 -14.81 -8.37 -3.84
C SER A 24 -16.26 -7.89 -3.72
N GLY A 25 -17.19 -8.57 -4.38
CA GLY A 25 -18.61 -8.18 -4.49
C GLY A 25 -19.18 -8.34 -5.89
N SER A 26 -18.64 -9.27 -6.68
CA SER A 26 -19.00 -9.52 -8.08
C SER A 26 -20.42 -10.07 -8.21
N CYS A 27 -21.06 -9.81 -9.36
CA CYS A 27 -22.32 -10.44 -9.77
C CYS A 27 -22.10 -11.80 -10.46
N ASN A 28 -20.93 -12.41 -10.29
CA ASN A 28 -20.44 -13.63 -10.95
C ASN A 28 -20.23 -13.55 -12.47
N GLY A 29 -20.62 -12.47 -13.15
CA GLY A 29 -20.44 -12.34 -14.60
C GLY A 29 -18.97 -12.37 -15.04
N CYS A 30 -18.10 -11.58 -14.39
CA CYS A 30 -16.66 -11.59 -14.69
C CYS A 30 -15.99 -12.91 -14.26
N ASP A 31 -16.55 -13.59 -13.27
CA ASP A 31 -15.98 -14.82 -12.74
C ASP A 31 -16.25 -16.02 -13.64
N ILE A 32 -17.43 -16.08 -14.24
CA ILE A 32 -17.75 -17.07 -15.27
C ILE A 32 -16.77 -16.94 -16.43
N GLU A 33 -16.47 -15.72 -16.89
CA GLU A 33 -15.49 -15.51 -17.98
C GLU A 33 -14.05 -15.89 -17.57
N VAL A 34 -13.69 -15.69 -16.30
CA VAL A 34 -12.40 -16.16 -15.76
C VAL A 34 -12.32 -17.68 -15.72
N PHE A 35 -13.42 -18.35 -15.35
CA PHE A 35 -13.49 -19.82 -15.40
C PHE A 35 -13.57 -20.33 -16.83
N ASP A 36 -14.22 -19.61 -17.74
CA ASP A 36 -14.28 -19.96 -19.16
C ASP A 36 -12.88 -19.92 -19.78
N ALA A 37 -12.05 -18.96 -19.39
CA ALA A 37 -10.64 -18.92 -19.80
C ALA A 37 -9.87 -20.20 -19.39
N LEU A 38 -10.22 -20.84 -18.28
CA LEU A 38 -9.61 -22.09 -17.82
C LEU A 38 -10.13 -23.34 -18.55
N THR A 39 -11.23 -23.24 -19.30
CA THR A 39 -11.77 -24.38 -20.05
C THR A 39 -10.83 -24.77 -21.19
N PRO A 40 -10.91 -26.02 -21.71
CA PRO A 40 -10.05 -26.48 -22.80
C PRO A 40 -10.14 -25.66 -24.10
N TYR A 41 -11.17 -24.84 -24.27
CA TYR A 41 -11.30 -23.98 -25.45
C TYR A 41 -10.28 -22.84 -25.46
N PHE A 42 -10.06 -22.22 -24.30
CA PHE A 42 -9.12 -21.11 -24.13
C PHE A 42 -7.79 -21.54 -23.50
N ASP A 43 -7.84 -22.53 -22.61
CA ASP A 43 -6.73 -23.24 -21.98
C ASP A 43 -5.57 -22.31 -21.55
N VAL A 44 -5.82 -21.49 -20.53
CA VAL A 44 -4.75 -20.64 -19.96
C VAL A 44 -3.65 -21.47 -19.30
N GLU A 45 -3.93 -22.71 -18.90
CA GLU A 45 -2.93 -23.55 -18.21
C GLU A 45 -1.74 -23.88 -19.13
N ARG A 46 -1.96 -23.98 -20.44
CA ARG A 46 -0.88 -24.12 -21.44
C ARG A 46 0.11 -22.95 -21.41
N LEU A 47 -0.33 -21.76 -21.02
CA LEU A 47 0.52 -20.58 -20.86
C LEU A 47 1.27 -20.56 -19.51
N GLY A 48 1.10 -21.61 -18.70
CA GLY A 48 1.73 -21.72 -17.39
C GLY A 48 0.98 -21.01 -16.27
N VAL A 49 -0.24 -20.53 -16.52
CA VAL A 49 -1.07 -19.86 -15.50
C VAL A 49 -1.91 -20.91 -14.78
N LYS A 50 -1.77 -20.98 -13.46
CA LYS A 50 -2.55 -21.89 -12.62
C LYS A 50 -3.33 -21.13 -11.56
N LEU A 51 -4.62 -21.46 -11.43
CA LEU A 51 -5.45 -20.90 -10.37
C LEU A 51 -5.05 -21.48 -9.00
N VAL A 52 -4.82 -20.60 -8.02
CA VAL A 52 -4.55 -20.97 -6.62
C VAL A 52 -5.58 -20.37 -5.69
N LEU A 53 -5.80 -21.06 -4.56
CA LEU A 53 -6.77 -20.66 -3.54
C LEU A 53 -6.11 -19.89 -2.38
N SER A 54 -4.79 -20.02 -2.21
CA SER A 54 -4.05 -19.41 -1.11
C SER A 54 -3.34 -18.13 -1.57
N PRO A 55 -3.55 -16.98 -0.91
CA PRO A 55 -2.84 -15.74 -1.24
C PRO A 55 -1.33 -15.82 -1.04
N ARG A 56 -0.87 -16.67 -0.12
CA ARG A 56 0.56 -16.87 0.13
C ARG A 56 1.31 -17.52 -1.03
N MET A 57 0.58 -18.13 -1.95
CA MET A 57 1.14 -18.79 -3.14
C MET A 57 0.91 -17.97 -4.41
N ALA A 58 0.24 -16.81 -4.32
CA ALA A 58 -0.20 -16.05 -5.49
C ALA A 58 0.87 -15.05 -5.93
N ASP A 59 1.24 -15.10 -7.20
CA ASP A 59 2.09 -14.11 -7.85
C ASP A 59 1.24 -12.97 -8.45
N VAL A 60 0.04 -13.33 -8.94
CA VAL A 60 -0.93 -12.41 -9.51
C VAL A 60 -2.24 -12.50 -8.74
N ILE A 61 -2.77 -11.35 -8.32
CA ILE A 61 -4.09 -11.23 -7.70
C ILE A 61 -5.04 -10.62 -8.73
N LEU A 62 -6.00 -11.41 -9.19
CA LEU A 62 -7.06 -10.98 -10.11
C LEU A 62 -8.32 -10.66 -9.30
N VAL A 63 -8.67 -9.39 -9.21
CA VAL A 63 -9.84 -8.92 -8.44
C VAL A 63 -11.03 -8.71 -9.37
N THR A 64 -12.16 -9.30 -9.01
CA THR A 64 -13.43 -9.13 -9.73
C THR A 64 -14.47 -8.41 -8.86
N GLY A 65 -15.41 -7.74 -9.54
CA GLY A 65 -16.50 -7.00 -8.91
C GLY A 65 -16.08 -5.63 -8.35
N PRO A 66 -17.07 -4.82 -7.93
CA PRO A 66 -16.80 -3.62 -7.14
C PRO A 66 -16.37 -4.04 -5.73
N VAL A 67 -15.57 -3.21 -5.06
CA VAL A 67 -15.16 -3.54 -3.68
C VAL A 67 -16.29 -3.17 -2.72
N THR A 68 -16.95 -4.16 -2.13
CA THR A 68 -17.94 -3.92 -1.07
C THR A 68 -17.29 -3.40 0.20
N ARG A 69 -17.99 -2.54 0.96
CA ARG A 69 -17.43 -1.95 2.19
C ARG A 69 -17.06 -2.99 3.24
N GLN A 70 -17.79 -4.10 3.30
CA GLN A 70 -17.52 -5.22 4.21
C GLN A 70 -16.28 -6.00 3.80
N PHE A 71 -15.97 -6.07 2.50
CA PHE A 71 -14.83 -6.82 1.99
C PHE A 71 -13.51 -6.04 1.98
N LEU A 72 -13.55 -4.72 2.20
CA LEU A 72 -12.37 -3.86 2.31
C LEU A 72 -11.23 -4.41 3.19
N PRO A 73 -11.45 -4.81 4.46
CA PRO A 73 -10.38 -5.34 5.31
C PRO A 73 -9.83 -6.67 4.77
N VAL A 74 -10.70 -7.51 4.19
CA VAL A 74 -10.32 -8.81 3.64
C VAL A 74 -9.40 -8.63 2.46
N LEU A 75 -9.78 -7.78 1.50
CA LEU A 75 -8.99 -7.52 0.30
C LEU A 75 -7.58 -7.00 0.65
N LYS A 76 -7.49 -6.07 1.61
CA LYS A 76 -6.20 -5.55 2.11
C LYS A 76 -5.35 -6.65 2.74
N ALA A 77 -5.94 -7.48 3.61
CA ALA A 77 -5.24 -8.59 4.23
C ALA A 77 -4.76 -9.62 3.19
N THR A 78 -5.55 -9.89 2.14
CA THR A 78 -5.17 -10.78 1.04
C THR A 78 -3.93 -10.28 0.30
N TYR A 79 -3.87 -8.99 -0.01
CA TYR A 79 -2.71 -8.38 -0.67
C TYR A 79 -1.47 -8.32 0.24
N GLU A 80 -1.65 -8.06 1.53
CA GLU A 80 -0.55 -8.08 2.50
C GLU A 80 0.01 -9.49 2.72
N ALA A 81 -0.84 -10.51 2.63
CA ALA A 81 -0.44 -11.91 2.77
C ALA A 81 0.28 -12.47 1.53
N ALA A 82 0.17 -11.81 0.38
CA ALA A 82 0.81 -12.25 -0.86
C ALA A 82 2.33 -11.99 -0.87
N PRO A 83 3.14 -12.89 -1.46
CA PRO A 83 4.57 -12.69 -1.60
C PRO A 83 4.86 -11.46 -2.49
N LYS A 84 5.86 -10.65 -2.10
CA LYS A 84 6.30 -9.50 -2.90
C LYS A 84 7.55 -9.87 -3.71
N PRO A 85 7.60 -9.58 -5.02
CA PRO A 85 6.67 -8.72 -5.79
C PRO A 85 5.41 -9.46 -6.27
N CYS A 86 4.23 -8.85 -6.06
CA CYS A 86 2.95 -9.30 -6.60
C CYS A 86 2.38 -8.27 -7.60
N VAL A 87 1.58 -8.76 -8.55
CA VAL A 87 0.84 -7.93 -9.52
C VAL A 87 -0.65 -8.01 -9.25
N VAL A 88 -1.32 -6.86 -9.24
CA VAL A 88 -2.76 -6.75 -9.02
C VAL A 88 -3.45 -6.37 -10.32
N VAL A 89 -4.42 -7.19 -10.72
CA VAL A 89 -5.19 -7.03 -11.94
C VAL A 89 -6.64 -6.78 -11.57
N ALA A 90 -7.21 -5.66 -12.02
CA ALA A 90 -8.64 -5.38 -11.89
C ALA A 90 -9.38 -5.89 -13.12
N CYS A 91 -10.28 -6.85 -12.93
CA CYS A 91 -11.05 -7.47 -14.03
C CYS A 91 -12.51 -7.00 -14.02
N GLY A 92 -12.90 -6.34 -15.11
CA GLY A 92 -14.25 -5.84 -15.34
C GLY A 92 -14.43 -4.37 -14.96
N ALA A 93 -15.46 -3.74 -15.52
CA ALA A 93 -15.79 -2.32 -15.34
C ALA A 93 -16.01 -1.98 -13.86
N CYS A 94 -16.63 -2.90 -13.11
CA CYS A 94 -16.86 -2.73 -11.68
C CYS A 94 -15.55 -2.73 -10.87
N ALA A 95 -14.60 -3.59 -11.20
CA ALA A 95 -13.30 -3.62 -10.51
C ALA A 95 -12.43 -2.42 -10.90
N CYS A 96 -12.45 -2.03 -12.17
CA CYS A 96 -11.61 -0.94 -12.68
C CYS A 96 -12.02 0.42 -12.09
N GLY A 97 -13.32 0.70 -12.03
CA GLY A 97 -13.83 2.02 -11.67
C GLY A 97 -15.20 1.99 -11.02
N GLY A 98 -15.59 0.90 -10.36
CA GLY A 98 -16.90 0.78 -9.70
C GLY A 98 -18.08 0.48 -10.65
N GLY A 99 -17.94 0.76 -11.95
CA GLY A 99 -18.95 0.42 -12.96
C GLY A 99 -20.31 1.04 -12.63
N ILE A 100 -21.37 0.23 -12.72
CA ILE A 100 -22.73 0.65 -12.32
C ILE A 100 -22.85 0.96 -10.82
N TRP A 101 -21.91 0.50 -10.00
CA TRP A 101 -21.91 0.64 -8.55
C TRP A 101 -21.00 1.78 -8.04
N TYR A 102 -20.46 2.63 -8.93
CA TYR A 102 -19.40 3.60 -8.65
C TYR A 102 -19.60 4.46 -7.39
N ASP A 103 -20.82 4.95 -7.14
CA ASP A 103 -21.15 5.81 -6.01
C ASP A 103 -22.37 5.29 -5.23
N THR A 104 -22.24 4.08 -4.69
CA THR A 104 -23.29 3.42 -3.92
C THR A 104 -22.90 3.25 -2.45
N TYR A 105 -23.89 3.27 -1.55
CA TYR A 105 -23.66 3.15 -0.11
C TYR A 105 -23.00 1.81 0.29
N GLY A 106 -23.19 0.75 -0.52
CA GLY A 106 -22.70 -0.60 -0.22
C GLY A 106 -21.28 -0.89 -0.72
N THR A 107 -20.74 -0.05 -1.61
CA THR A 107 -19.42 -0.27 -2.21
C THR A 107 -18.48 0.91 -1.93
N ALA A 108 -17.18 0.66 -2.07
CA ALA A 108 -16.14 1.67 -2.02
C ALA A 108 -15.78 2.17 -3.43
N GLY A 109 -16.38 1.60 -4.49
CA GLY A 109 -16.05 1.84 -5.89
C GLY A 109 -15.02 0.84 -6.42
N GLY A 110 -14.11 1.32 -7.28
CA GLY A 110 -13.06 0.50 -7.89
C GLY A 110 -11.98 0.04 -6.91
N VAL A 111 -11.24 -0.99 -7.32
CA VAL A 111 -10.19 -1.64 -6.52
C VAL A 111 -9.04 -0.70 -6.18
N ASP A 112 -8.75 0.26 -7.06
CA ASP A 112 -7.65 1.22 -6.93
C ASP A 112 -7.75 2.10 -5.67
N LYS A 113 -8.97 2.34 -5.17
CA LYS A 113 -9.19 3.08 -3.90
C LYS A 113 -8.70 2.30 -2.67
N VAL A 114 -8.47 1.00 -2.80
CA VAL A 114 -8.18 0.08 -1.69
C VAL A 114 -6.75 -0.45 -1.78
N ILE A 115 -6.33 -0.89 -2.97
CA ILE A 115 -5.05 -1.56 -3.24
C ILE A 115 -4.50 -1.02 -4.56
N PRO A 116 -3.17 -0.82 -4.69
CA PRO A 116 -2.58 -0.39 -5.96
C PRO A 116 -2.85 -1.44 -7.05
N VAL A 117 -3.51 -1.00 -8.12
CA VAL A 117 -3.77 -1.82 -9.31
C VAL A 117 -2.68 -1.57 -10.35
N ASP A 118 -2.21 -2.62 -11.01
CA ASP A 118 -1.19 -2.53 -12.05
C ASP A 118 -1.78 -2.64 -13.46
N VAL A 119 -2.77 -3.52 -13.63
CA VAL A 119 -3.44 -3.77 -14.92
C VAL A 119 -4.94 -3.66 -14.75
N TYR A 120 -5.57 -2.96 -15.69
CA TYR A 120 -7.02 -2.85 -15.78
C TYR A 120 -7.51 -3.58 -17.03
N ILE A 121 -8.49 -4.48 -16.85
CA ILE A 121 -9.14 -5.22 -17.93
C ILE A 121 -10.59 -4.70 -18.03
N PRO A 122 -10.88 -3.75 -18.92
CA PRO A 122 -12.23 -3.21 -19.05
C PRO A 122 -13.19 -4.23 -19.70
N GLY A 123 -14.44 -4.26 -19.25
CA GLY A 123 -15.51 -5.10 -19.81
C GLY A 123 -16.64 -5.38 -18.82
N CYS A 124 -17.83 -5.77 -19.28
CA CYS A 124 -18.98 -6.08 -18.41
C CYS A 124 -19.83 -7.25 -18.94
N PRO A 125 -19.36 -8.50 -18.86
CA PRO A 125 -18.00 -8.90 -18.48
C PRO A 125 -17.01 -8.81 -19.66
N PRO A 126 -15.70 -8.75 -19.42
CA PRO A 126 -14.71 -8.82 -20.50
C PRO A 126 -14.69 -10.21 -21.13
N ARG A 127 -14.53 -10.30 -22.46
CA ARG A 127 -14.40 -11.59 -23.15
C ARG A 127 -13.15 -12.35 -22.66
N PRO A 128 -13.11 -13.69 -22.73
CA PRO A 128 -11.98 -14.49 -22.25
C PRO A 128 -10.66 -14.11 -22.92
N HIS A 129 -10.69 -13.80 -24.23
CA HIS A 129 -9.54 -13.30 -24.97
C HIS A 129 -8.94 -12.01 -24.39
N ALA A 130 -9.79 -11.10 -23.90
CA ALA A 130 -9.34 -9.86 -23.27
C ALA A 130 -8.75 -10.14 -21.89
N ILE A 131 -9.29 -11.12 -21.16
CA ILE A 131 -8.73 -11.59 -19.88
C ILE A 131 -7.33 -12.19 -20.12
N LEU A 132 -7.20 -13.08 -21.11
CA LEU A 132 -5.92 -13.68 -21.51
C LEU A 132 -4.87 -12.62 -21.86
N HIS A 133 -5.25 -11.63 -22.67
CA HIS A 133 -4.37 -10.53 -23.02
C HIS A 133 -3.98 -9.71 -21.79
N GLY A 134 -4.93 -9.40 -20.91
CA GLY A 134 -4.67 -8.67 -19.67
C GLY A 134 -3.74 -9.42 -18.72
N VAL A 135 -3.86 -10.75 -18.64
CA VAL A 135 -2.94 -11.60 -17.88
C VAL A 135 -1.55 -11.60 -18.52
N ALA A 136 -1.44 -11.69 -19.85
CA ALA A 136 -0.14 -11.60 -20.54
C ALA A 136 0.57 -10.27 -20.24
N VAL A 137 -0.15 -9.15 -20.30
CA VAL A 137 0.39 -7.82 -19.92
C VAL A 137 0.81 -7.78 -18.44
N ALA A 138 0.05 -8.42 -17.56
CA ALA A 138 0.38 -8.50 -16.14
C ALA A 138 1.73 -9.22 -15.89
N LEU A 139 2.07 -10.21 -16.71
CA LEU A 139 3.37 -10.91 -16.65
C LEU A 139 4.53 -10.00 -17.04
N ASP A 140 4.37 -9.17 -18.07
CA ASP A 140 5.39 -8.21 -18.47
C ASP A 140 5.62 -7.15 -17.40
N ILE A 141 4.55 -6.70 -16.73
CA ILE A 141 4.67 -5.75 -15.60
C ILE A 141 5.33 -6.42 -14.39
N LEU A 142 5.04 -7.70 -14.13
CA LEU A 142 5.70 -8.46 -13.07
C LEU A 142 7.22 -8.47 -13.29
N GLU A 143 7.67 -8.67 -14.52
CA GLU A 143 9.09 -8.59 -14.89
C GLU A 143 9.68 -7.20 -14.59
N GLN A 144 8.95 -6.13 -14.91
CA GLN A 144 9.40 -4.77 -14.62
C GLN A 144 9.49 -4.51 -13.11
N LYS A 145 8.51 -4.97 -12.31
CA LYS A 145 8.52 -4.82 -10.85
C LYS A 145 9.67 -5.58 -10.21
N VAL A 146 9.94 -6.78 -10.72
CA VAL A 146 11.10 -7.58 -10.36
C VAL A 146 12.40 -6.83 -10.62
N LYS A 147 12.64 -6.38 -11.86
CA LYS A 147 13.85 -5.61 -12.24
C LYS A 147 13.96 -4.31 -11.44
N ARG A 148 12.84 -3.67 -11.11
CA ARG A 148 12.80 -2.46 -10.28
C ARG A 148 13.13 -2.75 -8.81
N SER A 149 12.78 -3.92 -8.29
CA SER A 149 13.20 -4.36 -6.96
C SER A 149 14.70 -4.55 -6.86
N GLU A 150 15.36 -4.92 -7.97
CA GLU A 150 16.83 -5.01 -8.07
C GLU A 150 17.49 -3.63 -7.99
N THR A 151 16.91 -2.61 -8.62
CA THR A 151 17.43 -1.22 -8.56
C THR A 151 17.11 -0.51 -7.24
N LYS A 152 16.02 -0.88 -6.56
CA LYS A 152 15.69 -0.37 -5.22
C LYS A 152 16.43 -1.08 -4.09
N ALA A 153 17.06 -2.22 -4.33
CA ALA A 153 17.91 -2.87 -3.32
C ALA A 153 19.12 -1.98 -2.92
N ASP A 154 19.51 -1.06 -3.80
CA ASP A 154 20.55 -0.06 -3.56
C ASP A 154 19.98 1.34 -3.21
N ALA A 155 18.65 1.50 -3.17
CA ALA A 155 17.98 2.73 -2.75
C ALA A 155 17.46 2.56 -1.31
N GLU A 156 18.37 2.74 -0.37
CA GLU A 156 18.14 3.02 1.05
C GLU A 156 17.11 2.11 1.74
N SER A 157 17.63 1.09 2.41
CA SER A 157 16.98 0.60 3.62
C SER A 157 16.71 1.78 4.55
N PHE A 158 15.46 2.24 4.63
CA PHE A 158 15.01 3.07 5.72
C PHE A 158 15.08 2.21 6.98
N LYS A 159 16.25 2.17 7.60
CA LYS A 159 16.41 1.79 8.99
C LYS A 159 15.90 2.99 9.79
N PRO A 160 14.80 2.89 10.56
CA PRO A 160 14.53 3.88 11.57
C PRO A 160 15.66 3.76 12.60
N ALA A 161 16.74 4.51 12.41
CA ALA A 161 17.65 4.79 13.49
C ALA A 161 16.82 5.54 14.52
N LEU A 162 16.68 4.98 15.73
CA LEU A 162 16.22 5.75 16.87
C LEU A 162 17.06 7.04 16.90
N PRO A 163 16.44 8.23 16.90
CA PRO A 163 17.20 9.46 16.96
C PRO A 163 18.08 9.41 18.22
N SER A 164 19.37 9.73 18.09
CA SER A 164 20.26 9.80 19.25
C SER A 164 19.72 10.85 20.22
N LEU A 165 19.30 10.36 21.38
CA LEU A 165 18.61 11.11 22.45
C LEU A 165 19.59 11.90 23.33
N GLU A 166 20.88 11.91 22.99
CA GLU A 166 21.92 12.65 23.70
C GLU A 166 21.70 14.16 23.56
N GLY A 167 21.55 14.86 24.69
CA GLY A 167 21.47 16.32 24.78
C GLY A 167 20.07 16.93 24.67
N ALA A 168 19.00 16.15 24.57
CA ALA A 168 17.63 16.68 24.61
C ALA A 168 17.09 16.73 26.05
N ILE A 169 16.41 17.82 26.41
CA ILE A 169 15.67 17.97 27.68
C ILE A 169 14.68 16.78 27.79
N ASN A 170 14.73 16.04 28.91
CA ASN A 170 13.87 14.89 29.24
C ASN A 170 13.60 13.93 28.06
N SER A 171 14.70 13.41 27.51
CA SER A 171 14.79 12.85 26.16
C SER A 171 13.78 11.73 25.84
N TRP A 172 13.45 10.85 26.79
CA TRP A 172 12.52 9.75 26.55
C TRP A 172 11.05 10.16 26.71
N GLU A 173 10.72 10.97 27.70
CA GLU A 173 9.34 11.36 28.01
C GLU A 173 8.79 12.31 26.95
N LEU A 174 9.61 13.27 26.51
CA LEU A 174 9.30 14.17 25.41
C LEU A 174 9.09 13.39 24.11
N TYR A 175 9.99 12.44 23.81
CA TYR A 175 9.86 11.57 22.64
C TYR A 175 8.58 10.73 22.68
N ARG A 176 8.31 10.07 23.82
CA ARG A 176 7.13 9.22 24.01
C ARG A 176 5.84 10.01 23.87
N ALA A 177 5.75 11.17 24.53
CA ALA A 177 4.56 12.02 24.52
C ALA A 177 4.29 12.61 23.13
N LEU A 178 5.31 13.17 22.46
CA LEU A 178 5.16 13.66 21.09
C LEU A 178 4.76 12.57 20.12
N LYS A 179 5.41 11.40 20.20
CA LYS A 179 5.13 10.29 19.28
C LYS A 179 3.67 9.83 19.40
N LEU A 180 3.16 9.68 20.62
CA LEU A 180 1.79 9.23 20.84
C LEU A 180 0.76 10.24 20.35
N GLU A 181 0.97 11.54 20.57
CA GLU A 181 0.01 12.56 20.14
C GLU A 181 0.09 12.85 18.63
N LEU A 182 1.29 12.98 18.06
CA LEU A 182 1.44 13.21 16.62
C LEU A 182 0.88 12.06 15.79
N TYR A 183 0.99 10.82 16.26
CA TYR A 183 0.47 9.67 15.53
C TYR A 183 -1.06 9.60 15.56
N LYS A 184 -1.72 10.12 16.62
CA LYS A 184 -3.18 10.25 16.67
C LYS A 184 -3.70 11.24 15.62
N HIS A 185 -2.97 12.33 15.39
CA HIS A 185 -3.42 13.41 14.51
C HIS A 185 -2.97 13.27 13.06
N LEU A 186 -1.74 12.79 12.82
CA LEU A 186 -1.08 12.81 11.50
C LEU A 186 -0.79 11.42 10.94
N GLY A 187 -1.16 10.36 11.68
CA GLY A 187 -0.86 8.98 11.32
C GLY A 187 0.64 8.65 11.33
N TYR A 188 0.98 7.40 10.96
CA TYR A 188 2.35 6.89 11.12
C TYR A 188 3.38 7.54 10.18
N ARG A 189 3.00 7.84 8.94
CA ARG A 189 3.95 8.31 7.91
C ARG A 189 4.31 9.78 8.06
N ILE A 190 3.31 10.65 8.22
CA ILE A 190 3.50 12.09 8.36
C ILE A 190 3.92 12.41 9.80
N GLY A 191 3.27 11.78 10.78
CA GLY A 191 3.61 11.95 12.20
C GLY A 191 5.06 11.61 12.51
N TYR A 192 5.66 10.58 11.90
CA TYR A 192 7.06 10.26 12.11
C TYR A 192 8.02 11.32 11.53
N ARG A 193 7.72 11.88 10.36
CA ARG A 193 8.54 12.95 9.76
C ARG A 193 8.53 14.21 10.63
N VAL A 194 7.34 14.61 11.07
CA VAL A 194 7.15 15.77 11.95
C VAL A 194 7.83 15.53 13.29
N LEU A 195 7.72 14.33 13.86
CA LEU A 195 8.42 13.95 15.09
C LEU A 195 9.95 14.10 14.95
N CYS A 196 10.54 13.64 13.86
CA CYS A 196 11.98 13.79 13.62
C CYS A 196 12.40 15.26 13.51
N ASP A 197 11.59 16.10 12.87
CA ASP A 197 11.86 17.54 12.76
C ASP A 197 11.78 18.22 14.13
N LEU A 198 10.77 17.89 14.94
CA LEU A 198 10.63 18.40 16.30
C LEU A 198 11.78 17.98 17.21
N LEU A 199 12.27 16.74 17.10
CA LEU A 199 13.43 16.27 17.87
C LEU A 199 14.74 16.93 17.43
N ARG A 200 14.83 17.45 16.21
CA ARG A 200 15.98 18.28 15.78
C ARG A 200 15.90 19.68 16.39
N ILE A 201 14.69 20.24 16.46
CA ILE A 201 14.44 21.55 17.08
C ILE A 201 14.69 21.50 18.60
N SER A 202 14.34 20.39 19.26
CA SER A 202 14.50 20.25 20.72
C SER A 202 15.96 20.27 21.17
N LYS A 203 16.92 19.86 20.32
CA LYS A 203 18.35 19.92 20.62
C LYS A 203 18.89 21.35 20.75
N GLY A 204 18.17 22.35 20.24
CA GLY A 204 18.57 23.76 20.27
C GLY A 204 17.75 24.66 21.20
N SER A 205 16.80 24.11 21.96
CA SER A 205 15.90 24.86 22.85
C SER A 205 16.24 24.62 24.32
N LYS A 206 16.20 25.68 25.14
CA LYS A 206 16.46 25.62 26.59
C LYS A 206 15.19 25.41 27.43
N ASP A 207 14.03 25.87 26.95
CA ASP A 207 12.74 25.83 27.66
C ASP A 207 11.62 25.22 26.80
N LEU A 208 10.57 24.69 27.45
CA LEU A 208 9.39 24.10 26.79
C LEU A 208 8.55 25.12 26.00
N ASP A 209 8.48 26.36 26.48
CA ASP A 209 7.75 27.45 25.80
C ASP A 209 8.49 27.95 24.55
N ASP A 210 9.81 28.05 24.63
CA ASP A 210 10.67 28.38 23.50
C ASP A 210 10.64 27.27 22.43
N PHE A 211 10.61 26.01 22.87
CA PHE A 211 10.43 24.85 21.99
C PHE A 211 9.10 24.91 21.21
N ALA A 212 7.98 25.17 21.90
CA ALA A 212 6.66 25.23 21.27
C ALA A 212 6.57 26.35 20.22
N ALA A 213 7.09 27.54 20.53
CA ALA A 213 7.09 28.66 19.59
C ALA A 213 7.95 28.41 18.35
N LYS A 214 9.11 27.74 18.51
CA LYS A 214 10.00 27.35 17.41
C LYS A 214 9.41 26.22 16.56
N ALA A 215 8.76 25.25 17.21
CA ALA A 215 8.10 24.13 16.55
C ALA A 215 7.00 24.60 15.60
N GLU A 216 6.11 25.48 16.08
CA GLU A 216 5.00 26.00 15.27
C GLU A 216 5.49 26.78 14.03
N LYS A 217 6.49 27.67 14.22
CA LYS A 217 7.07 28.45 13.12
C LYS A 217 7.74 27.56 12.07
N ALA A 218 8.62 26.65 12.50
CA ALA A 218 9.37 25.78 11.60
C ALA A 218 8.47 24.80 10.82
N VAL A 219 7.40 24.30 11.45
CA VAL A 219 6.46 23.39 10.81
C VAL A 219 5.56 24.14 9.81
N SER A 220 5.12 25.34 10.16
CA SER A 220 4.33 26.20 9.27
C SER A 220 5.10 26.57 8.00
N GLU A 221 6.37 26.94 8.14
CA GLU A 221 7.25 27.29 7.01
C GLU A 221 7.60 26.07 6.14
N LYS A 222 7.76 24.88 6.73
CA LYS A 222 8.21 23.70 5.98
C LYS A 222 7.09 22.97 5.25
N TYR A 223 5.91 22.87 5.87
CA TYR A 223 4.82 22.04 5.36
C TYR A 223 3.69 22.83 4.70
N HIS A 224 3.57 24.14 5.00
CA HIS A 224 2.52 25.02 4.46
C HIS A 224 1.09 24.47 4.59
N ASP A 225 0.83 23.60 5.57
CA ASP A 225 -0.47 23.00 5.84
C ASP A 225 -0.92 23.33 7.27
N ALA A 226 -2.00 24.09 7.38
CA ALA A 226 -2.57 24.52 8.66
C ALA A 226 -2.95 23.34 9.57
N ARG A 227 -3.30 22.18 9.01
CA ARG A 227 -3.67 20.98 9.79
C ARG A 227 -2.47 20.40 10.54
N ILE A 228 -1.30 20.42 9.91
CA ILE A 228 -0.06 19.92 10.51
C ILE A 228 0.40 20.89 11.59
N THR A 229 0.31 22.19 11.35
CA THR A 229 0.61 23.22 12.35
C THR A 229 -0.28 23.08 13.58
N GLU A 230 -1.59 22.87 13.39
CA GLU A 230 -2.53 22.70 14.51
C GLU A 230 -2.29 21.38 15.27
N ALA A 231 -1.98 20.29 14.56
CA ALA A 231 -1.63 19.02 15.20
C ALA A 231 -0.36 19.14 16.07
N VAL A 232 0.63 19.92 15.63
CA VAL A 232 1.84 20.21 16.41
C VAL A 232 1.53 21.08 17.61
N ARG A 233 0.70 22.12 17.45
CA ARG A 233 0.23 22.98 18.56
C ARG A 233 -0.48 22.18 19.65
N LEU A 234 -1.43 21.32 19.27
CA LEU A 234 -2.13 20.43 20.20
C LEU A 234 -1.16 19.46 20.90
N SER A 235 -0.19 18.92 20.17
CA SER A 235 0.83 18.02 20.73
C SER A 235 1.74 18.77 21.74
N CYS A 236 2.09 20.02 21.47
CA CYS A 236 2.89 20.87 22.36
C CYS A 236 2.12 21.31 23.62
N LEU A 237 0.81 21.58 23.52
CA LEU A 237 -0.04 21.86 24.70
C LEU A 237 -0.10 20.66 25.63
N LYS A 238 -0.31 19.47 25.07
CA LYS A 238 -0.41 18.23 25.86
C LYS A 238 0.92 17.79 26.45
N LEU A 239 2.03 18.12 25.80
CA LEU A 239 3.36 17.98 26.39
C LEU A 239 3.50 18.78 27.68
N LYS A 240 2.99 20.01 27.74
CA LYS A 240 3.03 20.82 28.97
C LYS A 240 2.24 20.19 30.11
N GLU A 241 1.11 19.54 29.79
CA GLU A 241 0.32 18.81 30.80
C GLU A 241 1.04 17.58 31.35
N VAL A 242 1.85 16.91 30.52
CA VAL A 242 2.54 15.66 30.88
C VAL A 242 3.87 15.93 31.59
N VAL A 243 4.62 16.94 31.17
CA VAL A 243 5.95 17.28 31.71
C VAL A 243 5.87 18.31 32.85
N GLY A 244 4.75 19.04 32.96
CA GLY A 244 4.47 19.95 34.09
C GLY A 244 3.91 19.26 35.34
N ARG A 245 3.81 17.92 35.35
CA ARG A 245 3.52 17.08 36.52
C ARG A 245 4.79 16.45 37.03
#